data_AF-A0AAU3BU98-F1
#
_entry.id   AF-A0AAU3BU98-F1
#
_cell.length_a   1.000
_cell.length_b   1.000
_cell.length_c   1.000
_cell.angle_alpha   90.00
_cell.angle_beta   90.00
_cell.angle_gamma   90.00
#
_symmetry.space_group_name_H-M   'P 1'
#
loop_
_entity.id
_entity.type
_entity.pdbx_description
1 polymer ?
#
loop_
_entity_poly.entity_id
_entity_poly.type
_entity_poly.pdbx_seq_one_letter_code
_entity_poly.pdbx_strand_id
1 'polypeptide(L)' 'MCDSARCPQATHHGGHRPVWAASAESKKVFIATIGRAQRTEKARLGTELARDERVLAEIDALSGTGA' A
#
# COMPACT_ATOMS: atom_id res chain seq x y z
N MET A 1 -1.70 -20.01 4.74
CA MET A 1 -1.62 -18.87 3.82
C MET A 1 -2.75 -17.92 4.19
N CYS A 2 -2.43 -16.74 4.72
CA CYS A 2 -3.43 -15.78 5.20
C CYS A 2 -4.02 -15.04 4.00
N ASP A 3 -5.35 -15.06 3.84
CA ASP A 3 -6.02 -14.30 2.79
C ASP A 3 -6.11 -12.82 3.21
N SER A 4 -5.40 -11.96 2.49
CA SER A 4 -5.35 -10.51 2.73
C SER A 4 -6.73 -9.87 2.73
N ALA A 5 -7.69 -10.40 1.98
CA ALA A 5 -9.04 -9.86 1.91
C ALA A 5 -9.90 -10.23 3.13
N ARG A 6 -9.51 -11.24 3.91
CA ARG A 6 -10.29 -11.80 5.02
C ARG A 6 -9.60 -11.68 6.37
N CYS A 7 -8.33 -11.31 6.40
CA CYS A 7 -7.58 -11.16 7.64
C CYS A 7 -7.96 -9.86 8.37
N PRO A 8 -8.48 -9.92 9.61
CA PRO A 8 -8.81 -8.71 10.39
C PRO A 8 -7.59 -7.81 10.65
N GLN A 9 -6.40 -8.38 10.61
CA GLN A 9 -5.11 -7.69 10.81
C GLN A 9 -4.27 -7.65 9.53
N ALA A 10 -4.89 -7.83 8.33
CA ALA A 10 -4.19 -7.88 7.04
C ALA A 10 -3.25 -6.67 6.82
N THR A 11 -3.59 -5.55 7.45
CA THR A 11 -2.82 -4.31 7.42
C THR A 11 -1.49 -4.41 8.15
N HIS A 12 -1.36 -5.18 9.24
CA HIS A 12 -0.18 -5.11 10.10
C HIS A 12 0.63 -6.42 10.14
N HIS A 13 0.13 -7.47 9.50
CA HIS A 13 0.78 -8.78 9.50
C HIS A 13 1.80 -8.89 8.35
N GLY A 14 3.05 -9.22 8.70
CA GLY A 14 4.19 -9.28 7.77
C GLY A 14 3.98 -10.12 6.50
N GLY A 15 3.16 -11.17 6.59
CA GLY A 15 2.81 -12.00 5.43
C GLY A 15 2.08 -11.26 4.29
N HIS A 16 1.49 -10.09 4.56
CA HIS A 16 0.81 -9.26 3.54
C HIS A 16 1.70 -8.16 2.96
N ARG A 17 2.93 -7.98 3.47
CA ARG A 17 3.87 -6.97 2.96
C ARG A 17 4.02 -7.02 1.43
N PRO A 18 4.18 -8.19 0.77
CA PRO A 18 4.35 -8.23 -0.68
C PRO A 18 3.12 -7.71 -1.45
N VAL A 19 1.91 -7.91 -0.90
CA VAL A 19 0.66 -7.44 -1.51
C VAL A 19 0.56 -5.92 -1.43
N TRP A 20 0.87 -5.34 -0.26
CA TRP A 20 0.90 -3.88 -0.10
C TRP A 20 2.00 -3.23 -0.95
N ALA A 21 3.16 -3.87 -1.07
CA ALA A 21 4.24 -3.39 -1.93
C ALA A 21 3.82 -3.37 -3.42
N ALA A 22 3.21 -4.46 -3.91
CA ALA A 22 2.71 -4.52 -5.28
C ALA A 22 1.60 -3.49 -5.55
N SER A 23 0.72 -3.24 -4.58
CA SER A 23 -0.32 -2.21 -4.66
C SER A 23 0.26 -0.80 -4.74
N ALA A 24 1.23 -0.47 -3.88
CA ALA A 24 1.93 0.81 -3.90
C ALA A 24 2.65 1.05 -5.23
N GLU A 25 3.40 0.06 -5.73
CA GLU A 25 4.10 0.18 -7.01
C GLU A 25 3.14 0.34 -8.19
N SER A 26 2.04 -0.41 -8.20
CA SER A 26 1.00 -0.27 -9.23
C SER A 26 0.39 1.14 -9.24
N LYS A 27 0.13 1.71 -8.06
CA LYS A 27 -0.38 3.09 -7.92
C LYS A 27 0.65 4.12 -8.38
N LYS A 28 1.94 3.96 -8.04
CA LYS A 28 3.02 4.86 -8.53
C LYS A 28 3.06 4.88 -10.06
N VAL A 29 3.06 3.70 -10.69
CA VAL A 29 3.03 3.59 -12.16
C VAL A 29 1.78 4.25 -12.72
N PHE A 30 0.59 3.95 -12.18
CA PHE A 30 -0.64 4.51 -12.69
C PHE A 30 -0.70 6.04 -12.55
N ILE A 31 -0.31 6.59 -11.38
CA ILE A 31 -0.21 8.03 -11.15
C ILE A 31 0.72 8.71 -12.16
N ALA A 32 1.83 8.08 -12.53
CA ALA A 32 2.76 8.60 -13.54
C ALA A 32 2.13 8.65 -14.94
N THR A 33 1.18 7.75 -15.25
CA THR A 33 0.45 7.74 -16.53
C THR A 33 -0.75 8.68 -16.58
N ILE A 34 -1.23 9.18 -15.44
CA ILE A 34 -2.41 10.05 -15.39
C ILE A 34 -2.10 11.42 -15.99
N GLY A 35 -2.86 11.78 -17.03
CA GLY A 35 -2.77 13.06 -17.71
C GLY A 35 -3.08 14.26 -16.79
N ARG A 36 -2.46 15.42 -17.07
CA ARG A 36 -2.54 16.63 -16.24
C ARG A 36 -3.98 17.14 -15.98
N ALA A 37 -4.92 16.86 -16.86
CA ALA A 37 -6.32 17.27 -16.71
C ALA A 37 -7.06 16.50 -15.60
N GLN A 38 -6.61 15.29 -15.26
CA GLN A 38 -7.28 14.38 -14.33
C GLN A 38 -6.81 14.61 -12.87
N ARG A 39 -6.90 15.85 -12.40
CA ARG A 39 -6.37 16.27 -11.08
C ARG A 39 -7.02 15.56 -9.90
N THR A 40 -8.34 15.38 -9.94
CA THR A 40 -9.10 14.71 -8.88
C THR A 40 -8.67 13.26 -8.73
N GLU A 41 -8.54 12.55 -9.85
CA GLU A 41 -8.12 11.15 -9.85
C GLU A 41 -6.67 11.00 -9.37
N LYS A 42 -5.78 11.89 -9.82
CA LYS A 42 -4.40 11.95 -9.33
C LYS A 42 -4.34 12.18 -7.81
N ALA A 43 -5.18 13.06 -7.27
CA ALA A 43 -5.24 13.35 -5.83
C ALA A 43 -5.81 12.17 -5.02
N ARG A 44 -6.86 11.52 -5.54
CA ARG A 44 -7.45 10.32 -4.93
C ARG A 44 -6.41 9.21 -4.81
N LEU A 45 -5.75 8.87 -5.91
CA LEU A 45 -4.70 7.84 -5.93
C LEU A 45 -3.48 8.23 -5.12
N GLY A 46 -3.13 9.52 -5.05
CA GLY A 46 -2.08 10.01 -4.15
C GLY A 46 -2.39 9.73 -2.69
N THR A 47 -3.65 9.95 -2.27
CA THR A 47 -4.10 9.61 -0.91
C THR A 47 -4.04 8.10 -0.65
N GLU A 48 -4.45 7.29 -1.63
CA GLU A 48 -4.39 5.83 -1.52
C GLU A 48 -2.96 5.28 -1.50
N LEU A 49 -2.05 5.86 -2.28
CA LEU A 49 -0.63 5.51 -2.26
C LEU A 49 -0.01 5.85 -0.89
N ALA A 50 -0.30 7.04 -0.34
CA ALA A 50 0.20 7.43 0.97
C ALA A 50 -0.32 6.49 2.09
N ARG A 51 -1.53 5.95 1.94
CA ARG A 51 -2.04 4.91 2.83
C ARG A 51 -1.23 3.63 2.71
N ASP A 52 -1.03 3.12 1.50
CA ASP A 52 -0.27 1.88 1.27
C ASP A 52 1.15 1.99 1.82
N GLU A 53 1.82 3.13 1.61
CA GLU A 53 3.18 3.40 2.11
C GLU A 53 3.23 3.44 3.64
N ARG A 54 2.22 4.00 4.30
CA ARG A 54 2.10 3.97 5.77
C ARG A 54 1.95 2.53 6.27
N VAL A 55 1.10 1.75 5.62
CA VAL A 55 0.87 0.34 5.99
C VAL A 55 2.16 -0.47 5.85
N LEU A 56 2.92 -0.26 4.77
CA LEU A 56 4.24 -0.88 4.60
C LEU A 56 5.20 -0.49 5.73
N ALA A 57 5.25 0.79 6.10
CA ALA A 57 6.10 1.27 7.19
C ALA A 57 5.71 0.64 8.54
N GLU A 58 4.41 0.49 8.81
CA GLU A 58 3.90 -0.18 10.02
C GLU A 58 4.25 -1.67 10.04
N ILE A 59 4.09 -2.38 8.92
CA ILE A 59 4.51 -3.78 8.78
C ILE A 59 6.01 -3.92 9.00
N ASP A 60 6.83 -3.05 8.40
CA ASP A 60 8.28 -3.10 8.50
C ASP A 60 8.74 -2.80 9.94
N ALA A 61 8.10 -1.85 10.62
CA ALA A 61 8.36 -1.56 12.03
C ALA A 61 8.02 -2.76 12.94
N LEU A 62 6.88 -3.43 12.72
CA LEU A 62 6.48 -4.60 13.50
C LEU A 62 7.36 -5.82 13.20
N SER A 63 7.78 -5.99 11.95
CA SER A 63 8.67 -7.08 11.55
C SER A 63 10.09 -6.88 12.08
N GLY A 64 10.54 -5.63 12.23
CA GLY A 64 11.82 -5.27 12.84
C GLY A 64 11.82 -5.29 14.39
N THR A 65 10.65 -5.23 15.02
CA THR A 65 10.50 -5.29 16.50
C THR A 65 10.56 -6.74 17.04
N GLY A 66 10.68 -7.73 16.16
CA GLY A 66 10.76 -9.15 16.51
C GLY A 66 12.17 -9.76 16.47
N ALA A 67 13.23 -8.97 16.73
CA ALA A 67 14.62 -9.44 16.82
C ALA A 67 15.18 -9.28 18.24
#